data_AF-A0AAU6WBV5-F1
#
_entry.id   AF-A0AAU6WBV5-F1
#
_cell.length_a   1.000
_cell.length_b   1.000
_cell.length_c   1.000
_cell.angle_alpha   90.00
_cell.angle_beta   90.00
_cell.angle_gamma   90.00
#
_symmetry.space_group_name_H-M   'P 1'
#
loop_
_entity.id
_entity.type
_entity.pdbx_description
1 polymer ?
#
loop_
_entity_poly.entity_id
_entity_poly.type
_entity_poly.pdbx_seq_one_letter_code
_entity_poly.pdbx_strand_id
1 'polypeptide(L)'
;MEEADARTDQCIRDYGRQVLFVEPDRFSHPYAYTIGLSLVGHPEFLVRGLNRQQSMQVLNGLSGAVLEHNEVFANGQTCRWDENTILYFSRISSKIREEAPWAYSRYRDGMRLLEVLFLGRDIPYSCLSRRLN
;
A
#
# COMPACT_ATOMS: atom_id res chain seq x y z
N MET A 1 -5.87 21.70 -8.41
CA MET A 1 -4.63 20.96 -8.10
C MET A 1 -4.17 21.31 -6.68
N GLU A 2 -4.06 22.60 -6.37
CA GLU A 2 -3.67 23.13 -5.04
C GLU A 2 -4.59 22.68 -3.88
N GLU A 3 -5.91 22.64 -4.05
CA GLU A 3 -6.84 22.17 -3.00
C GLU A 3 -6.71 20.68 -2.68
N ALA A 4 -6.42 19.84 -3.69
CA ALA A 4 -6.26 18.40 -3.49
C ALA A 4 -4.94 18.07 -2.78
N ASP A 5 -3.90 18.85 -3.08
CA ASP A 5 -2.62 18.78 -2.37
C ASP A 5 -2.76 19.28 -0.93
N ALA A 6 -3.44 20.41 -0.71
CA ALA A 6 -3.70 20.92 0.64
C ALA A 6 -4.50 19.94 1.51
N ARG A 7 -5.51 19.27 0.94
CA ARG A 7 -6.26 18.21 1.63
C ARG A 7 -5.37 17.02 1.97
N THR A 8 -4.51 16.61 1.04
CA THR A 8 -3.55 15.52 1.27
C THR A 8 -2.59 15.88 2.40
N ASP A 9 -2.06 17.11 2.39
CA ASP A 9 -1.17 17.60 3.44
C ASP A 9 -1.87 17.64 4.80
N GLN A 10 -3.12 18.07 4.84
CA GLN A 10 -3.91 18.09 6.07
C GLN A 10 -4.10 16.68 6.63
N CYS A 11 -4.49 15.71 5.80
CA CYS A 11 -4.65 14.33 6.24
C CYS A 11 -3.33 13.70 6.71
N ILE A 12 -2.22 13.99 6.03
CA ILE A 12 -0.89 13.51 6.47
C ILE A 12 -0.53 14.12 7.83
N ARG A 13 -0.81 15.41 8.06
CA ARG A 13 -0.57 16.05 9.37
C ARG A 13 -1.42 15.42 10.48
N ASP A 14 -2.70 15.16 10.20
CA ASP A 14 -3.64 14.71 11.22
C ASP A 14 -3.53 13.22 11.53
N TYR A 15 -3.19 12.39 10.53
CA TYR A 15 -3.24 10.93 10.62
C TYR A 15 -1.92 10.23 10.25
N GLY A 16 -0.86 10.99 9.98
CA GLY A 16 0.43 10.49 9.51
C GLY A 16 0.42 10.03 8.04
N ARG A 17 -0.75 10.01 7.38
CA ARG A 17 -0.93 9.50 6.02
C ARG A 17 -2.20 10.03 5.34
N GLN A 18 -2.24 9.85 4.03
CA GLN A 18 -3.44 9.85 3.19
C GLN A 18 -3.55 8.50 2.46
N VAL A 19 -4.77 8.05 2.18
CA VAL A 19 -5.02 6.95 1.23
C VAL A 19 -5.67 7.51 -0.03
N LEU A 20 -5.07 7.24 -1.19
CA LEU A 20 -5.64 7.61 -2.48
C LEU A 20 -6.24 6.36 -3.14
N PHE A 21 -7.50 6.45 -3.54
CA PHE A 21 -8.15 5.44 -4.38
C PHE A 21 -8.18 5.95 -5.82
N VAL A 22 -7.69 5.12 -6.75
CA VAL A 22 -7.72 5.38 -8.18
C VAL A 22 -8.80 4.51 -8.80
N GLU A 23 -9.81 5.18 -9.35
CA GLU A 23 -10.91 4.53 -10.07
C GLU A 23 -10.37 3.77 -11.29
N PRO A 24 -11.01 2.65 -11.66
CA PRO A 24 -10.61 1.93 -12.85
C PRO A 24 -10.85 2.77 -14.10
N ASP A 25 -10.04 2.52 -15.13
CA ASP A 25 -10.29 3.01 -16.48
C ASP A 25 -10.44 1.84 -17.47
N ARG A 26 -10.50 2.15 -18.77
CA ARG A 26 -10.68 1.14 -19.82
C ARG A 26 -9.54 0.10 -19.87
N PHE A 27 -8.37 0.41 -19.31
CA PHE A 27 -7.14 -0.37 -19.44
C PHE A 27 -6.55 -0.80 -18.10
N SER A 28 -7.09 -0.33 -16.97
CA SER A 28 -6.54 -0.59 -15.64
C SER A 28 -7.62 -0.94 -14.61
N HIS A 29 -7.28 -1.91 -13.76
CA HIS A 29 -8.08 -2.28 -12.59
C HIS A 29 -8.00 -1.17 -11.53
N PRO A 30 -9.00 -1.07 -10.63
CA PRO A 30 -8.91 -0.11 -9.53
C PRO A 30 -7.72 -0.47 -8.63
N TYR A 31 -7.10 0.55 -8.08
CA TYR A 31 -6.03 0.39 -7.10
C TYR A 31 -6.04 1.53 -6.10
N ALA A 32 -5.38 1.32 -4.97
CA ALA A 32 -5.22 2.34 -3.95
C ALA A 32 -3.82 2.28 -3.36
N TYR A 33 -3.34 3.41 -2.87
CA TYR A 33 -2.04 3.47 -2.21
C TYR A 33 -1.99 4.50 -1.10
N THR A 34 -1.03 4.34 -0.19
CA THR A 34 -0.77 5.30 0.89
C THR A 34 0.16 6.42 0.41
N ILE A 35 0.03 7.58 1.05
CA ILE A 35 0.93 8.72 0.91
C ILE A 35 1.25 9.19 2.32
N GLY A 36 2.51 9.13 2.76
CA GLY A 36 2.90 9.61 4.10
C GLY A 36 3.85 8.69 4.85
N LEU A 37 3.79 7.37 4.60
CA LEU A 37 4.61 6.39 5.32
C LEU A 37 6.10 6.59 5.06
N SER A 38 6.45 7.14 3.91
CA SER A 38 7.83 7.50 3.57
C SER A 38 8.44 8.49 4.56
N LEU A 39 7.63 9.37 5.18
CA LEU A 39 8.08 10.35 6.18
C LEU A 39 8.57 9.70 7.48
N VAL A 40 8.08 8.49 7.80
CA VAL A 40 8.53 7.68 8.94
C VAL A 40 9.49 6.57 8.53
N GLY A 41 10.02 6.63 7.30
CA GLY A 41 10.99 5.67 6.78
C GLY A 41 10.40 4.35 6.28
N HIS A 42 9.07 4.18 6.33
CA HIS A 42 8.40 2.97 5.85
C HIS A 42 8.02 3.09 4.36
N PRO A 43 8.09 2.03 3.53
CA PRO A 43 7.55 2.06 2.17
C PRO A 43 6.06 2.43 2.14
N GLU A 44 5.59 3.07 1.08
CA GLU A 44 4.14 3.18 0.86
C GLU A 44 3.55 1.80 0.55
N PHE A 45 2.27 1.61 0.87
CA PHE A 45 1.51 0.41 0.48
C PHE A 45 0.68 0.67 -0.77
N LEU A 46 0.48 -0.36 -1.57
CA LEU A 46 -0.43 -0.38 -2.71
C LEU A 46 -1.27 -1.66 -2.70
N VAL A 47 -2.57 -1.55 -2.96
CA VAL A 47 -3.50 -2.68 -3.17
C VAL A 47 -4.18 -2.55 -4.54
N ARG A 48 -4.51 -3.67 -5.17
CA ARG A 48 -5.24 -3.71 -6.45
C ARG A 48 -6.47 -4.59 -6.39
N GLY A 49 -7.39 -4.35 -7.32
CA GLY A 49 -8.56 -5.21 -7.54
C GLY A 49 -9.59 -5.18 -6.40
N LEU A 50 -9.43 -4.28 -5.44
CA LEU A 50 -10.38 -4.05 -4.36
C LEU A 50 -11.27 -2.86 -4.69
N ASN A 51 -12.50 -2.88 -4.17
CA ASN A 51 -13.32 -1.68 -4.20
C ASN A 51 -12.79 -0.62 -3.23
N ARG A 52 -13.33 0.60 -3.30
CA ARG A 52 -12.89 1.73 -2.47
C ARG A 52 -12.93 1.42 -0.98
N GLN A 53 -14.04 0.88 -0.48
CA GLN A 53 -14.20 0.61 0.95
C GLN A 53 -13.20 -0.44 1.45
N GLN A 54 -13.04 -1.55 0.73
CA GLN A 54 -12.08 -2.60 1.05
C GLN A 54 -10.64 -2.09 1.03
N SER A 55 -10.30 -1.29 0.02
CA SER A 55 -8.98 -0.67 -0.11
C SER A 55 -8.66 0.24 1.08
N MET A 56 -9.61 1.10 1.45
CA MET A 56 -9.47 1.99 2.60
C MET A 56 -9.30 1.19 3.89
N GLN A 57 -10.08 0.12 4.09
CA GLN A 57 -9.99 -0.72 5.29
C GLN A 57 -8.61 -1.37 5.43
N VAL A 58 -8.12 -2.02 4.37
CA VAL A 58 -6.82 -2.72 4.39
C VAL A 58 -5.68 -1.73 4.58
N LEU A 59 -5.65 -0.66 3.78
CA LEU A 59 -4.58 0.31 3.85
C LEU A 59 -4.58 1.06 5.18
N ASN A 60 -5.74 1.43 5.73
CA ASN A 60 -5.80 2.08 7.03
C ASN A 60 -5.35 1.18 8.17
N GLY A 61 -5.70 -0.12 8.15
CA GLY A 61 -5.24 -1.03 9.21
C GLY A 61 -3.73 -1.25 9.16
N LEU A 62 -3.18 -1.52 7.97
CA LEU A 62 -1.73 -1.73 7.81
C LEU A 62 -0.92 -0.48 8.18
N SER A 63 -1.35 0.68 7.70
CA SER A 63 -0.67 1.93 8.03
C SER A 63 -0.90 2.39 9.47
N GLY A 64 -2.04 2.08 10.08
CA GLY A 64 -2.25 2.23 11.52
C GLY A 64 -1.24 1.41 12.31
N ALA A 65 -1.05 0.14 11.96
CA ALA A 65 -0.04 -0.71 12.59
C ALA A 65 1.41 -0.17 12.45
N VAL A 66 1.76 0.40 11.28
CA VAL A 66 3.05 1.08 11.10
C VAL A 66 3.16 2.30 12.01
N LEU A 67 2.16 3.19 12.01
CA LEU A 67 2.24 4.50 12.66
C LEU A 67 2.05 4.43 14.18
N GLU A 68 1.21 3.52 14.66
CA GLU A 68 0.79 3.43 16.07
C GLU A 68 1.57 2.34 16.82
N HIS A 69 2.05 1.31 16.12
CA HIS A 69 2.73 0.16 16.74
C HIS A 69 4.17 -0.03 16.25
N ASN A 70 4.66 0.84 15.35
CA ASN A 70 5.97 0.72 14.73
C ASN A 70 6.19 -0.65 14.03
N GLU A 71 5.11 -1.27 13.53
CA GLU A 71 5.24 -2.49 12.74
C GLU A 71 6.01 -2.20 11.45
N VAL A 72 6.89 -3.13 11.08
CA VAL A 72 7.73 -3.01 9.89
C VAL A 72 7.36 -4.12 8.93
N PHE A 73 6.86 -3.72 7.76
CA PHE A 73 6.56 -4.64 6.66
C PHE A 73 7.64 -4.53 5.58
N ALA A 74 8.06 -5.69 5.09
CA ALA A 74 9.13 -5.81 4.10
C ALA A 74 8.79 -6.83 3.02
N ASN A 75 9.47 -6.71 1.89
CA ASN A 75 9.34 -7.63 0.77
C ASN A 75 9.52 -9.08 1.20
N GLY A 76 8.60 -9.95 0.80
CA GLY A 76 8.63 -11.37 1.08
C GLY A 76 7.99 -11.77 2.40
N GLN A 77 7.58 -10.82 3.25
CA GLN A 77 6.88 -11.12 4.48
C GLN A 77 5.40 -11.42 4.24
N THR A 78 4.80 -12.10 5.21
CA THR A 78 3.36 -12.36 5.28
C THR A 78 2.78 -11.81 6.57
N CYS A 79 1.54 -11.33 6.52
CA CYS A 79 0.78 -10.89 7.69
C CYS A 79 -0.59 -11.56 7.66
N ARG A 80 -1.06 -12.09 8.79
CA ARG A 80 -2.43 -12.58 8.91
C ARG A 80 -3.34 -11.38 9.18
N TRP A 81 -4.20 -11.06 8.22
CA TRP A 81 -5.11 -9.92 8.28
C TRP A 81 -6.38 -10.23 9.07
N ASP A 82 -6.96 -11.41 8.82
CA ASP A 82 -8.07 -11.96 9.58
C ASP A 82 -7.93 -13.50 9.64
N GLU A 83 -8.92 -14.20 10.17
CA GLU A 83 -8.88 -15.66 10.33
C GLU A 83 -8.66 -16.42 9.01
N ASN A 84 -9.10 -15.85 7.89
CA ASN A 84 -9.12 -16.49 6.58
C ASN A 84 -8.20 -15.81 5.56
N THR A 85 -7.67 -14.63 5.89
CA THR A 85 -6.91 -13.80 4.97
C THR A 85 -5.46 -13.67 5.41
N ILE A 86 -4.54 -14.10 4.55
CA ILE A 86 -3.11 -13.83 4.68
C ILE A 86 -2.68 -12.89 3.57
N LEU A 87 -2.00 -11.82 3.95
CA LEU A 87 -1.39 -10.84 3.07
C LEU A 87 0.07 -11.20 2.82
N TYR A 88 0.55 -10.93 1.62
CA TYR A 88 1.94 -11.04 1.22
C TYR A 88 2.41 -9.68 0.68
N PHE A 89 3.60 -9.25 1.09
CA PHE A 89 4.16 -7.96 0.68
C PHE A 89 5.21 -8.15 -0.41
N SER A 90 4.98 -7.57 -1.58
CA SER A 90 5.88 -7.62 -2.72
C SER A 90 6.43 -6.23 -3.01
N ARG A 91 7.75 -6.08 -3.12
CA ARG A 91 8.34 -4.78 -3.49
C ARG A 91 8.14 -4.50 -4.97
N ILE A 92 7.57 -3.33 -5.26
CA ILE A 92 7.59 -2.75 -6.60
C ILE A 92 8.93 -2.00 -6.76
N SER A 93 9.79 -2.48 -7.65
CA SER A 93 11.14 -1.92 -7.89
C SER A 93 11.24 -1.12 -9.19
N SER A 94 10.22 -1.19 -10.04
CA SER A 94 10.17 -0.49 -11.33
C SER A 94 8.84 0.23 -11.46
N LYS A 95 8.80 1.27 -12.28
CA LYS A 95 7.60 2.04 -12.59
C LYS A 95 6.87 2.66 -11.38
N ILE A 96 7.58 2.93 -10.28
CA ILE A 96 6.98 3.48 -9.05
C ILE A 96 6.27 4.82 -9.32
N ARG A 97 6.81 5.62 -10.26
CA ARG A 97 6.22 6.89 -10.69
C ARG A 97 4.85 6.69 -11.34
N GLU A 98 4.68 5.65 -12.12
CA GLU A 98 3.42 5.31 -12.78
C GLU A 98 2.42 4.70 -11.80
N GLU A 99 2.89 3.87 -10.86
CA GLU A 99 2.02 3.15 -9.92
C GLU A 99 1.51 4.03 -8.76
N ALA A 100 2.32 4.97 -8.29
CA ALA A 100 1.96 5.84 -7.17
C ALA A 100 2.41 7.29 -7.43
N PRO A 101 1.87 7.94 -8.47
CA PRO A 101 2.39 9.22 -8.97
C PRO A 101 2.37 10.33 -7.95
N TRP A 102 1.38 10.39 -7.06
CA TRP A 102 1.27 11.47 -6.07
C TRP A 102 2.18 11.26 -4.87
N ALA A 103 2.48 10.02 -4.50
CA ALA A 103 3.50 9.75 -3.49
C ALA A 103 4.90 10.01 -4.09
N TYR A 104 5.14 9.57 -5.33
CA TYR A 104 6.40 9.82 -6.02
C TYR A 104 6.63 11.32 -6.28
N SER A 105 5.55 12.07 -6.54
CA SER A 105 5.60 13.53 -6.70
C SER A 105 6.05 14.26 -5.41
N ARG A 106 6.04 13.59 -4.26
CA ARG A 106 6.46 14.14 -2.96
C ARG A 106 7.83 13.63 -2.53
N TYR A 107 8.07 12.34 -2.64
CA TYR A 107 9.24 11.69 -2.05
C TYR A 107 10.34 11.33 -3.05
N ARG A 108 10.05 11.40 -4.36
CA ARG A 108 11.01 11.13 -5.46
C ARG A 108 11.75 9.81 -5.23
N ASP A 109 13.08 9.82 -5.38
CA ASP A 109 13.92 8.63 -5.38
C ASP A 109 14.06 7.97 -4.01
N GLY A 110 13.67 8.67 -2.94
CA GLY A 110 13.59 8.08 -1.59
C GLY A 110 12.36 7.18 -1.40
N MET A 111 11.39 7.24 -2.33
CA MET A 111 10.16 6.48 -2.23
C MET A 111 10.40 4.98 -2.46
N ARG A 112 9.82 4.17 -1.59
CA ARG A 112 9.70 2.72 -1.78
C ARG A 112 8.23 2.34 -1.76
N LEU A 113 7.87 1.27 -2.47
CA LEU A 113 6.49 0.83 -2.61
C LEU A 113 6.38 -0.68 -2.39
N LEU A 114 5.44 -1.09 -1.54
CA LEU A 114 5.06 -2.47 -1.29
C LEU A 114 3.65 -2.72 -1.81
N GLU A 115 3.52 -3.61 -2.77
CA GLU A 115 2.25 -4.18 -3.15
C GLU A 115 1.80 -5.21 -2.12
N VAL A 116 0.56 -5.06 -1.67
CA VAL A 116 -0.10 -5.94 -0.72
C VAL A 116 -0.99 -6.89 -1.51
N LEU A 117 -0.62 -8.17 -1.49
CA LEU A 117 -1.24 -9.24 -2.27
C LEU A 117 -1.95 -10.22 -1.33
N PHE A 118 -3.10 -10.72 -1.75
CA PHE A 118 -3.93 -11.64 -0.99
C PHE A 118 -3.60 -13.07 -1.38
N LEU A 119 -3.17 -13.89 -0.43
CA LEU A 119 -2.94 -15.32 -0.68
C LEU A 119 -4.27 -16.03 -0.98
N GLY A 120 -4.23 -16.95 -1.94
CA GLY A 120 -5.40 -17.62 -2.50
C GLY A 120 -6.16 -16.81 -3.56
N ARG A 121 -6.04 -15.47 -3.56
CA ARG A 121 -6.68 -14.59 -4.54
C ARG A 121 -5.71 -14.10 -5.62
N ASP A 122 -4.63 -13.44 -5.20
CA ASP A 122 -3.64 -12.84 -6.09
C ASP A 122 -2.43 -13.76 -6.27
N ILE A 123 -2.06 -14.50 -5.23
CA ILE A 123 -0.96 -15.47 -5.23
C ILE A 123 -1.48 -16.84 -4.75
N PRO A 124 -1.21 -17.94 -5.46
CA PRO A 124 -1.51 -19.29 -4.97
C PRO A 124 -0.81 -19.61 -3.64
N TYR A 125 -1.48 -20.32 -2.74
CA TYR A 125 -0.89 -20.74 -1.46
C TYR A 125 0.41 -21.55 -1.61
N SER A 126 0.57 -22.28 -2.72
CA SER A 126 1.78 -23.05 -3.04
C SER A 126 3.03 -22.20 -3.25
N CYS A 127 2.91 -20.88 -3.45
CA CYS A 127 4.07 -20.00 -3.57
C CYS A 127 4.79 -19.78 -2.23
N LEU A 128 4.14 -20.04 -1.10
CA LEU A 128 4.76 -19.94 0.23
C LEU A 128 5.51 -21.20 0.64
N SER A 129 5.14 -22.38 0.15
CA SER A 129 5.77 -23.66 0.53
C SER A 129 7.20 -23.82 0.00
N ARG A 130 7.63 -22.99 -0.97
CA ARG A 130 8.99 -23.01 -1.54
C ARG A 130 10.03 -22.23 -0.72
N ARG A 131 9.66 -21.55 0.36
CA ARG A 131 10.57 -20.70 1.17
C ARG A 131 10.76 -21.18 2.61
N LEU A 132 10.19 -22.33 2.98
CA LEU A 132 10.29 -22.92 4.33
C LEU A 132 11.24 -24.12 4.43
N ASN A 133 12.10 -24.34 3.44
CA ASN A 133 13.18 -25.35 3.49
C ASN A 133 14.55 -24.67 3.54
#